data_AF-A0A7X9GP63-F1
#
_entry.id   AF-A0A7X9GP63-F1
#
_cell.length_a   1.000
_cell.length_b   1.000
_cell.length_c   1.000
_cell.angle_alpha   90.00
_cell.angle_beta   90.00
_cell.angle_gamma   90.00
#
_symmetry.space_group_name_H-M   'P 1'
#
loop_
_entity.id
_entity.type
_entity.pdbx_description
1 polymer ?
#
loop_
_entity_poly.entity_id
_entity_poly.type
_entity_poly.pdbx_seq_one_letter_code
_entity_poly.pdbx_strand_id
1 'polypeptide(L)'
;MKRKKVSKEKKIMSFPHMGNYHVAIEFLIRHVLENYQVLTPPPTTKKTLELGTKYSPEFVCVPFKYNLGNYLEALEQGANVLVQSGGGCRFGYYGEIQE
;
A
#
# COMPACT_ATOMS: atom_id res chain seq x y z
N MET A 1 -26.02 17.15 12.20
CA MET A 1 -25.15 17.38 11.02
C MET A 1 -25.38 16.27 10.00
N LYS A 2 -26.01 16.56 8.85
CA LYS A 2 -26.26 15.59 7.79
C LYS A 2 -24.94 15.34 7.02
N ARG A 3 -24.32 14.16 7.18
CA ARG A 3 -23.14 13.75 6.39
C ARG A 3 -23.55 13.72 4.91
N LYS A 4 -22.96 14.59 4.08
CA LYS A 4 -23.15 14.62 2.63
C LYS A 4 -22.84 13.24 2.05
N LYS A 5 -23.79 12.66 1.30
CA LYS A 5 -23.57 11.48 0.45
C LYS A 5 -22.58 11.87 -0.65
N VAL A 6 -21.30 11.58 -0.43
CA VAL A 6 -20.30 11.54 -1.50
C VAL A 6 -20.60 10.28 -2.32
N SER A 7 -20.74 10.43 -3.63
CA SER A 7 -20.91 9.35 -4.60
C SER A 7 -19.82 8.29 -4.37
N LYS A 8 -20.20 7.09 -3.91
CA LYS A 8 -19.24 6.05 -3.52
C LYS A 8 -18.78 5.28 -4.75
N GLU A 9 -17.70 5.73 -5.38
CA GLU A 9 -16.78 4.76 -5.97
C GLU A 9 -16.33 3.79 -4.87
N LYS A 10 -16.28 2.50 -5.20
CA LYS A 10 -15.86 1.45 -4.28
C LYS A 10 -14.39 1.67 -3.96
N LYS A 11 -14.06 1.98 -2.70
CA LYS A 11 -12.67 2.19 -2.27
C LYS A 11 -12.02 0.84 -1.96
N ILE A 12 -11.14 0.39 -2.83
CA ILE A 12 -10.34 -0.83 -2.71
C ILE A 12 -8.96 -0.40 -2.22
N MET A 13 -8.73 -0.63 -0.93
CA MET A 13 -7.54 -0.21 -0.20
C MET A 13 -6.51 -1.31 -0.17
N SER A 14 -5.26 -0.97 -0.46
CA SER A 14 -4.11 -1.85 -0.28
C SER A 14 -2.98 -1.16 0.46
N PHE A 15 -2.01 -1.95 0.90
CA PHE A 15 -0.87 -1.56 1.72
C PHE A 15 0.34 -2.45 1.34
N PRO A 16 1.56 -2.13 1.75
CA PRO A 16 2.75 -2.95 1.47
C PRO A 16 2.74 -4.30 2.21
N HIS A 17 3.15 -5.40 1.56
CA HIS A 17 3.24 -6.71 2.20
C HIS A 17 4.47 -6.80 3.13
N MET A 18 4.30 -6.48 4.41
CA MET A 18 5.37 -6.51 5.41
C MET A 18 5.27 -7.74 6.32
N GLY A 19 5.72 -8.90 5.83
CA GLY A 19 5.60 -10.16 6.57
C GLY A 19 4.15 -10.40 7.03
N ASN A 20 3.97 -10.74 8.30
CA ASN A 20 2.64 -11.07 8.85
C ASN A 20 1.79 -9.84 9.27
N TYR A 21 2.26 -8.60 9.03
CA TYR A 21 1.50 -7.40 9.40
C TYR A 21 0.17 -7.28 8.63
N HIS A 22 0.05 -7.91 7.47
CA HIS A 22 -1.18 -7.93 6.71
C HIS A 22 -2.38 -8.45 7.52
N VAL A 23 -2.17 -9.39 8.45
CA VAL A 23 -3.22 -9.92 9.32
C VAL A 23 -3.80 -8.81 10.21
N ALA A 24 -2.93 -8.04 10.86
CA ALA A 24 -3.34 -6.96 11.77
C ALA A 24 -3.95 -5.78 11.01
N ILE A 25 -3.33 -5.38 9.88
CA ILE A 25 -3.80 -4.25 9.06
C ILE A 25 -5.16 -4.56 8.44
N GLU A 26 -5.33 -5.75 7.86
CA GLU A 26 -6.60 -6.19 7.29
C GLU A 26 -7.70 -6.22 8.36
N PHE A 27 -7.40 -6.77 9.53
CA PHE A 27 -8.34 -6.78 10.66
C PHE A 27 -8.75 -5.35 11.05
N LEU A 28 -7.80 -4.44 11.23
CA LEU A 28 -8.08 -3.05 11.60
C LEU A 28 -8.93 -2.34 10.56
N ILE A 29 -8.56 -2.40 9.28
CA ILE A 29 -9.32 -1.70 8.22
C ILE A 29 -10.76 -2.23 8.16
N ARG A 30 -10.96 -3.55 8.23
CA ARG A 30 -12.29 -4.17 8.16
C ARG A 30 -13.21 -3.76 9.31
N HIS A 31 -12.66 -3.49 10.49
CA HIS A 31 -13.46 -3.18 11.69
C HIS A 31 -13.55 -1.69 12.02
N VAL A 32 -12.58 -0.88 11.58
CA VAL A 32 -12.50 0.55 11.92
C VAL A 32 -13.00 1.44 10.78
N LEU A 33 -12.77 1.06 9.52
CA LEU A 33 -13.10 1.90 8.37
C LEU A 33 -14.38 1.42 7.68
N GLU A 34 -15.39 2.27 7.65
CA GLU A 34 -16.61 2.02 6.88
C GLU A 34 -16.38 2.28 5.39
N ASN A 35 -16.91 1.40 4.53
CA ASN A 35 -16.94 1.57 3.06
C ASN A 35 -15.60 1.42 2.35
N TYR A 36 -14.67 0.69 2.96
CA TYR A 36 -13.43 0.25 2.34
C TYR A 36 -13.46 -1.27 2.16
N GLN A 37 -13.04 -1.73 0.99
CA GLN A 37 -12.67 -3.13 0.77
C GLN A 37 -11.16 -3.22 0.92
N VAL A 38 -10.68 -4.21 1.68
CA VAL A 38 -9.24 -4.49 1.76
C VAL A 38 -8.84 -5.42 0.62
N LEU A 39 -7.78 -5.03 -0.10
CA LEU A 39 -7.03 -5.87 -1.01
C LEU A 39 -5.67 -6.12 -0.38
N THR A 40 -5.52 -7.31 0.21
CA THR A 40 -4.24 -7.74 0.77
C THR A 40 -3.25 -7.97 -0.37
N PRO A 41 -2.10 -7.28 -0.40
CA PRO A 41 -1.12 -7.43 -1.47
C PRO A 41 -0.60 -8.87 -1.54
N PRO A 42 -0.18 -9.34 -2.73
CA PRO A 42 0.43 -10.66 -2.86
C PRO A 42 1.72 -10.75 -2.03
N PRO A 43 2.18 -11.97 -1.68
CA PRO A 43 3.49 -12.15 -1.05
C PRO A 43 4.59 -11.47 -1.87
N THR A 44 5.52 -10.80 -1.19
CA THR A 44 6.66 -10.16 -1.87
C THR A 44 7.54 -11.21 -2.54
N THR A 45 7.73 -11.09 -3.85
CA THR A 45 8.52 -12.01 -4.68
C THR A 45 9.70 -11.29 -5.33
N LYS A 46 10.50 -12.03 -6.13
CA LYS A 46 11.53 -11.42 -7.00
C LYS A 46 10.93 -10.42 -7.99
N LYS A 47 9.76 -10.73 -8.56
CA LYS A 47 9.02 -9.82 -9.46
C LYS A 47 8.71 -8.49 -8.76
N THR A 48 8.29 -8.54 -7.50
CA THR A 48 8.02 -7.35 -6.69
C THR A 48 9.25 -6.45 -6.58
N LEU A 49 10.43 -7.03 -6.31
CA LEU A 49 11.69 -6.28 -6.26
C LEU A 49 12.10 -5.73 -7.63
N GLU A 50 11.94 -6.50 -8.69
CA GLU A 50 12.25 -6.08 -10.06
C GLU A 50 11.40 -4.89 -10.49
N LEU A 51 10.09 -4.93 -10.21
CA LEU A 51 9.17 -3.80 -10.43
C LEU A 51 9.61 -2.57 -9.64
N GLY A 52 9.85 -2.74 -8.34
CA GLY A 52 10.33 -1.64 -7.50
C GLY A 52 11.64 -1.03 -7.98
N THR A 53 12.58 -1.87 -8.43
CA THR A 53 13.88 -1.44 -8.95
C THR A 53 13.74 -0.70 -10.28
N LYS A 54 12.84 -1.16 -11.16
CA LYS A 54 12.60 -0.54 -12.46
C LYS A 54 12.06 0.89 -12.35
N TYR A 55 11.24 1.17 -11.34
CA TYR A 55 10.56 2.46 -11.17
C TYR A 55 11.11 3.31 -10.02
N SER A 56 12.30 3.00 -9.49
CA SER A 56 12.93 3.81 -8.45
C SER A 56 14.43 4.01 -8.71
N PRO A 57 15.03 5.09 -8.16
CA PRO A 57 16.45 5.33 -8.32
C PRO A 57 17.30 4.20 -7.70
N GLU A 58 18.48 3.96 -8.26
CA GLU A 58 19.34 2.85 -7.80
C GLU A 58 19.72 2.97 -6.32
N PHE A 59 20.00 4.21 -5.87
CA PHE A 59 20.52 4.54 -4.54
C PHE A 59 19.48 4.52 -3.40
N VAL A 60 18.20 4.35 -3.70
CA VAL A 60 17.18 4.23 -2.63
C VAL A 60 17.30 2.87 -1.95
N CYS A 61 16.92 2.82 -0.68
CA CYS A 61 17.05 1.59 0.09
C CYS A 61 16.14 0.48 -0.45
N VAL A 62 16.61 -0.76 -0.38
CA VAL A 62 15.88 -1.94 -0.86
C VAL A 62 14.44 -2.05 -0.32
N PRO A 63 14.13 -1.70 0.95
CA PRO A 63 12.75 -1.72 1.44
C PRO A 63 11.82 -0.72 0.72
N PHE A 64 12.34 0.39 0.20
CA PHE A 64 11.58 1.30 -0.65
C PHE A 64 11.16 0.61 -1.94
N LYS A 65 12.10 -0.11 -2.58
CA LYS A 65 11.85 -0.87 -3.81
C LYS A 65 10.79 -1.94 -3.57
N TYR A 66 10.87 -2.68 -2.46
CA TYR A 66 9.81 -3.61 -2.10
C TYR A 66 8.45 -2.93 -1.93
N ASN A 67 8.36 -1.81 -1.20
CA ASN A 67 7.10 -1.07 -1.02
C ASN A 67 6.51 -0.65 -2.37
N LEU A 68 7.32 -0.01 -3.21
CA LEU A 68 6.88 0.43 -4.54
C LEU A 68 6.40 -0.73 -5.40
N GLY A 69 7.14 -1.84 -5.43
CA GLY A 69 6.72 -3.04 -6.15
C GLY A 69 5.38 -3.59 -5.66
N ASN A 70 5.18 -3.66 -4.34
CA ASN A 70 3.92 -4.12 -3.76
C ASN A 70 2.75 -3.22 -4.19
N TYR A 71 2.95 -1.90 -4.21
CA TYR A 71 1.92 -0.97 -4.67
C TYR A 71 1.59 -1.14 -6.14
N LEU A 72 2.60 -1.29 -7.00
CA LEU A 72 2.37 -1.53 -8.43
C LEU A 72 1.54 -2.80 -8.64
N GLU A 73 1.86 -3.89 -7.94
CA GLU A 73 1.10 -5.13 -8.04
C GLU A 73 -0.32 -5.00 -7.44
N ALA A 74 -0.49 -4.21 -6.38
CA ALA A 74 -1.81 -3.93 -5.81
C ALA A 74 -2.69 -3.09 -6.75
N LEU A 75 -2.11 -2.09 -7.40
CA LEU A 75 -2.77 -1.27 -8.43
C LEU A 75 -3.18 -2.12 -9.63
N GLU A 76 -2.31 -3.03 -10.09
CA GLU A 76 -2.64 -4.01 -11.15
C GLU A 76 -3.84 -4.90 -10.78
N GLN A 77 -4.02 -5.20 -9.49
CA GLN A 77 -5.16 -5.99 -8.98
C GLN A 77 -6.42 -5.14 -8.69
N GLY A 78 -6.40 -3.85 -9.02
CA GLY A 78 -7.54 -2.96 -8.90
C GLY A 78 -7.65 -2.21 -7.58
N ALA A 79 -6.58 -2.14 -6.77
CA ALA A 79 -6.53 -1.19 -5.68
C ALA A 79 -6.61 0.25 -6.23
N ASN A 80 -7.38 1.11 -5.58
CA ASN A 80 -7.51 2.52 -5.92
C ASN A 80 -7.28 3.46 -4.73
N VAL A 81 -6.93 2.88 -3.57
CA VAL A 81 -6.46 3.59 -2.39
C VAL A 81 -5.23 2.86 -1.89
N LEU A 82 -4.10 3.56 -1.78
CA LEU A 82 -2.87 3.03 -1.20
C LEU A 82 -2.67 3.62 0.19
N VAL A 83 -2.25 2.80 1.14
CA VAL A 83 -1.92 3.22 2.49
C VAL A 83 -0.44 3.05 2.73
N GLN A 84 0.24 4.18 2.87
CA GLN A 84 1.62 4.25 3.30
C GLN A 84 1.68 4.40 4.82
N SER A 85 2.46 3.53 5.46
CA SER A 85 2.87 3.73 6.85
C SER A 85 4.21 4.47 6.91
N GLY A 86 4.48 5.08 8.06
CA GLY A 86 5.74 5.74 8.35
C GLY A 86 6.39 5.14 9.59
N GLY A 87 7.66 5.44 9.79
CA GLY A 87 8.42 5.02 10.95
C GLY A 87 9.76 5.75 11.01
N GLY A 88 10.70 5.23 11.79
CA GLY A 88 12.08 5.75 11.80
C GLY A 88 12.82 5.49 10.48
N CYS A 89 13.97 6.14 10.30
CA CYS A 89 14.84 6.09 9.11
C CYS A 89 14.23 6.71 7.83
N ARG A 90 14.69 6.28 6.65
CA ARG A 90 14.13 6.69 5.34
C ARG A 90 12.66 6.30 5.17
N PHE A 91 12.16 5.32 5.93
CA PHE A 91 10.78 4.86 5.83
C PHE A 91 9.76 5.96 6.12
N GLY A 92 10.10 6.90 7.00
CA GLY A 92 9.27 8.07 7.28
C GLY A 92 9.05 9.02 6.10
N TYR A 93 9.82 8.87 5.01
CA TYR A 93 9.73 9.71 3.81
C TYR A 93 9.25 8.95 2.57
N TYR A 94 8.83 7.68 2.70
CA TYR A 94 8.46 6.89 1.52
C TYR A 94 7.24 7.46 0.83
N GLY A 95 6.25 7.94 1.60
CA GLY A 95 5.00 8.46 1.05
C GLY A 95 5.23 9.67 0.16
N GLU A 96 6.02 10.63 0.63
CA GLU A 96 6.35 11.85 -0.09
C GLU A 96 7.16 11.58 -1.37
N ILE A 97 7.93 10.49 -1.39
CA ILE A 97 8.71 10.09 -2.57
C ILE A 97 7.87 9.25 -3.55
N GLN A 98 6.77 8.64 -3.10
CA GLN A 98 5.90 7.75 -3.89
C GLN A 98 4.61 8.40 -4.39
N GLU A 99 4.29 9.62 -3.94
CA GLU A 99 3.19 10.47 -4.45
C GLU A 99 3.46 10.95 -5.88
#